data_AF-A0A2E8ULF4-F1
#
_entry.id   AF-A0A2E8ULF4-F1
#
_cell.length_a   1.000
_cell.length_b   1.000
_cell.length_c   1.000
_cell.angle_alpha   90.00
_cell.angle_beta   90.00
_cell.angle_gamma   90.00
#
_symmetry.space_group_name_H-M   'P 1'
#
loop_
_entity.id
_entity.type
_entity.pdbx_description
1 polymer ?
#
loop_
_entity_poly.entity_id
_entity_poly.type
_entity_poly.pdbx_seq_one_letter_code
_entity_poly.pdbx_strand_id
1 'polypeptide(L)'
;MKDLCQRIIAVALVLAGVGAVFACSVPVFRYALERWQSDNYLVVVFHHGALEDTSRKLLAKLSPDPLVSPQLANIEIQTYDLDNNPPKDVLDFWRKSQASAKAGPWMMVFYPKTVGNPNPVWSGRLNEANANLVVDSPKRRELSRRLLKGESTVWLFLESGDTAKDAAALSVLNARIAALEKTLKLPEIKQEDIAAGLLNIEASQLKLKFSALRVSRRDAAESVFVKMLLTSESDLKDLKEPMVFPVYGRGRFMPALIGKGINDENLTEAAKFLTGPCSCQIKRQNPGTDLLAAVNWESLIQPQINIDRELPPLTGIVDPGAEKPTEVVAKAIVSSEPIFSNPIQLENGAPPSAPTSAPSADATESKPMQIAMAGAGNEEGPPTSATNPAPAAAPTTGAPIWVGLVVVGLGILLTGGWLLIAKP
;
A
#
# COMPACT_ATOMS: atom_id res chain seq x y z
N MET A 1 -57.65 -9.57 -11.01
CA MET A 1 -57.17 -10.06 -9.69
C MET A 1 -55.90 -10.91 -9.79
N LYS A 2 -55.80 -11.87 -10.73
CA LYS A 2 -54.59 -12.70 -10.90
C LYS A 2 -53.33 -11.88 -11.25
N ASP A 3 -53.44 -10.90 -12.14
CA ASP A 3 -52.30 -10.05 -12.53
C ASP A 3 -51.84 -9.07 -11.43
N LEU A 4 -52.74 -8.70 -10.51
CA LEU A 4 -52.40 -7.83 -9.37
C LEU A 4 -51.65 -8.63 -8.29
N CYS A 5 -52.08 -9.86 -7.99
CA CYS A 5 -51.35 -10.77 -7.11
C CYS A 5 -49.95 -11.10 -7.66
N GLN A 6 -49.84 -11.31 -8.98
CA GLN A 6 -48.57 -11.69 -9.60
C GLN A 6 -47.54 -10.55 -9.62
N ARG A 7 -48.01 -9.30 -9.75
CA ARG A 7 -47.17 -8.09 -9.64
C ARG A 7 -46.76 -7.80 -8.19
N ILE A 8 -47.63 -8.05 -7.20
CA ILE A 8 -47.30 -7.90 -5.78
C ILE A 8 -46.25 -8.95 -5.34
N ILE A 9 -46.37 -10.19 -5.81
CA ILE A 9 -45.40 -11.26 -5.52
C ILE A 9 -44.03 -10.96 -6.15
N ALA A 10 -43.99 -10.42 -7.37
CA ALA A 10 -42.74 -10.05 -8.03
C ALA A 10 -42.02 -8.89 -7.33
N VAL A 11 -42.75 -7.88 -6.83
CA VAL A 11 -42.17 -6.78 -6.04
C VAL A 11 -41.70 -7.25 -4.66
N ALA A 12 -42.42 -8.18 -4.02
CA ALA A 12 -42.00 -8.79 -2.76
C ALA A 12 -40.72 -9.65 -2.91
N LEU A 13 -40.56 -10.36 -4.04
CA LEU A 13 -39.35 -11.13 -4.33
C LEU A 13 -38.13 -10.26 -4.66
N VAL A 14 -38.31 -9.09 -5.27
CA VAL A 14 -37.22 -8.12 -5.50
C VAL A 14 -36.79 -7.43 -4.21
N LEU A 15 -37.71 -7.17 -3.28
CA LEU A 15 -37.40 -6.63 -1.95
C LEU A 15 -36.80 -7.68 -1.00
N ALA A 16 -37.15 -8.96 -1.14
CA ALA A 16 -36.55 -10.07 -0.38
C ALA A 16 -35.16 -10.49 -0.89
N GLY A 17 -34.78 -10.06 -2.11
CA GLY A 17 -33.48 -10.36 -2.72
C GLY A 17 -32.35 -9.40 -2.33
N VAL A 18 -32.64 -8.31 -1.61
CA VAL A 18 -31.61 -7.49 -0.96
C VAL A 18 -31.20 -8.21 0.32
N GLY A 19 -30.42 -9.29 0.17
CA GLY A 19 -29.77 -9.93 1.30
C GLY A 19 -29.07 -8.85 2.12
N ALA A 20 -29.38 -8.78 3.42
CA ALA A 20 -28.66 -7.92 4.33
C ALA A 20 -27.18 -8.28 4.20
N VAL A 21 -26.41 -7.43 3.53
CA VAL A 21 -24.95 -7.55 3.48
C VAL A 21 -24.51 -7.19 4.89
N PHE A 22 -24.47 -8.19 5.76
CA PHE A 22 -24.07 -7.99 7.14
C PHE A 22 -22.62 -7.49 7.12
N ALA A 23 -22.43 -6.24 7.55
CA ALA A 23 -21.11 -5.71 7.83
C ALA A 23 -20.40 -6.65 8.80
N CYS A 24 -19.14 -6.95 8.51
CA CYS A 24 -18.30 -7.72 9.41
C CYS A 24 -18.18 -6.95 10.73
N SER A 25 -18.30 -7.64 11.86
CA SER A 25 -18.14 -7.03 13.19
C SER A 25 -16.68 -6.63 13.49
N VAL A 26 -15.72 -7.12 12.70
CA VAL A 26 -14.31 -6.77 12.85
C VAL A 26 -14.09 -5.28 12.49
N PRO A 27 -13.42 -4.50 13.36
CA PRO A 27 -13.12 -3.10 13.07
C PRO A 27 -12.31 -2.92 11.78
N VAL A 28 -12.59 -1.86 11.02
CA VAL A 28 -11.89 -1.55 9.74
C VAL A 28 -10.37 -1.57 9.92
N PHE A 29 -9.83 -0.96 10.96
CA PHE A 29 -8.38 -0.91 11.19
C PHE A 29 -7.74 -2.30 11.31
N ARG A 30 -8.46 -3.23 11.97
CA ARG A 30 -7.96 -4.57 12.23
C ARG A 30 -8.14 -5.46 11.01
N TYR A 31 -9.31 -5.39 10.38
CA TYR A 31 -9.57 -6.11 9.13
C TYR A 31 -8.54 -5.74 8.07
N ALA A 32 -8.25 -4.45 7.91
CA ALA A 32 -7.23 -3.97 7.00
C ALA A 32 -5.82 -4.49 7.32
N LEU A 33 -5.47 -4.63 8.61
CA LEU A 33 -4.15 -5.14 9.03
C LEU A 33 -3.99 -6.62 8.64
N GLU A 34 -5.03 -7.42 8.90
CA GLU A 34 -4.97 -8.87 8.73
C GLU A 34 -5.26 -9.33 7.30
N ARG A 35 -6.11 -8.62 6.56
CA ARG A 35 -6.71 -9.11 5.31
C ARG A 35 -6.31 -8.35 4.07
N TRP A 36 -5.97 -7.07 4.20
CA TRP A 36 -5.64 -6.26 3.03
C TRP A 36 -4.14 -6.29 2.81
N GLN A 37 -3.73 -6.93 1.72
CA GLN A 37 -2.38 -6.83 1.19
C GLN A 37 -2.06 -5.36 0.87
N SER A 38 -0.82 -4.96 1.11
CA SER A 38 -0.33 -3.65 0.70
C SER A 38 -0.26 -3.59 -0.82
N ASP A 39 -0.75 -2.52 -1.43
CA ASP A 39 -0.62 -2.31 -2.86
C ASP A 39 0.84 -1.97 -3.21
N ASN A 40 1.33 -2.49 -4.33
CA ASN A 40 2.72 -2.28 -4.75
C ASN A 40 2.89 -0.92 -5.43
N TYR A 41 3.90 -0.17 -4.99
CA TYR A 41 4.42 0.98 -5.72
C TYR A 41 5.20 0.49 -6.94
N LEU A 42 5.09 1.20 -8.06
CA LEU A 42 5.87 0.89 -9.25
C LEU A 42 7.15 1.73 -9.26
N VAL A 43 8.30 1.07 -9.27
CA VAL A 43 9.61 1.70 -9.45
C VAL A 43 10.05 1.45 -10.89
N VAL A 44 10.11 2.50 -11.70
CA VAL A 44 10.57 2.43 -13.09
C VAL A 44 11.98 2.99 -13.19
N VAL A 45 12.87 2.25 -13.83
CA VAL A 45 14.25 2.67 -14.11
C VAL A 45 14.47 2.78 -15.60
N PHE A 46 14.77 3.99 -16.06
CA PHE A 46 15.15 4.29 -17.44
C PHE A 46 16.68 4.29 -17.56
N HIS A 47 17.23 3.63 -18.57
CA HIS A 47 18.67 3.56 -18.81
C HIS A 47 18.99 3.46 -20.31
N HIS A 48 20.25 3.70 -20.67
CA HIS A 48 20.76 3.55 -22.04
C HIS A 48 21.70 2.34 -22.08
N GLY A 49 21.41 1.38 -22.94
CA GLY A 49 22.14 0.11 -23.03
C GLY A 49 22.01 -0.75 -21.78
N ALA A 50 22.88 -1.74 -21.63
CA ALA A 50 22.85 -2.64 -20.48
C ALA A 50 23.17 -1.91 -19.17
N LEU A 51 22.38 -2.18 -18.11
CA LEU A 51 22.69 -1.68 -16.77
C LEU A 51 24.06 -2.17 -16.30
N GLU A 52 24.77 -1.35 -15.54
CA GLU A 52 26.02 -1.77 -14.89
C GLU A 52 25.74 -2.73 -13.71
N ASP A 53 26.75 -3.51 -13.31
CA ASP A 53 26.64 -4.43 -12.16
C ASP A 53 26.25 -3.72 -10.86
N THR A 54 26.75 -2.51 -10.66
CA THR A 54 26.41 -1.64 -9.51
C THR A 54 24.91 -1.34 -9.48
N SER A 55 24.33 -0.99 -10.63
CA SER A 55 22.90 -0.71 -10.77
C SER A 55 22.06 -1.97 -10.58
N ARG A 56 22.46 -3.11 -11.18
CA ARG A 56 21.77 -4.41 -10.99
C ARG A 56 21.72 -4.83 -9.53
N LYS A 57 22.86 -4.76 -8.83
CA LYS A 57 22.94 -5.09 -7.39
C LYS A 57 22.03 -4.19 -6.55
N LEU A 58 21.95 -2.91 -6.91
CA LEU A 58 21.08 -1.97 -6.21
C LEU A 58 19.59 -2.29 -6.39
N LEU A 59 19.18 -2.67 -7.60
CA LEU A 59 17.79 -3.10 -7.87
C LEU A 59 17.45 -4.39 -7.14
N ALA A 60 18.38 -5.36 -7.10
CA ALA A 60 18.19 -6.58 -6.32
C ALA A 60 18.04 -6.31 -4.82
N LYS A 61 18.74 -5.29 -4.28
CA LYS A 61 18.60 -4.86 -2.87
C LYS A 61 17.25 -4.20 -2.59
N LEU A 62 16.67 -3.48 -3.56
CA LEU A 62 15.39 -2.80 -3.40
C LEU A 62 14.21 -3.78 -3.33
N SER A 63 14.29 -4.89 -4.07
CA SER A 63 13.28 -5.95 -4.09
C SER A 63 13.94 -7.32 -3.86
N PRO A 64 14.40 -7.59 -2.62
CA PRO A 64 15.06 -8.85 -2.30
C PRO A 64 14.07 -10.02 -2.36
N ASP A 65 14.61 -11.25 -2.46
CA ASP A 65 13.78 -12.45 -2.47
C ASP A 65 13.00 -12.57 -1.13
N PRO A 66 11.66 -12.76 -1.19
CA PRO A 66 10.80 -12.83 -0.02
C PRO A 66 11.12 -13.98 0.93
N LEU A 67 11.80 -15.03 0.48
CA LEU A 67 12.20 -16.17 1.32
C LEU A 67 13.44 -15.89 2.18
N VAL A 68 14.18 -14.82 1.88
CA VAL A 68 15.48 -14.53 2.52
C VAL A 68 15.56 -13.15 3.19
N SER A 69 14.57 -12.27 3.01
CA SER A 69 14.58 -10.93 3.62
C SER A 69 13.32 -10.64 4.47
N PRO A 70 13.49 -10.20 5.74
CA PRO A 70 12.38 -9.65 6.54
C PRO A 70 12.02 -8.21 6.15
N GLN A 71 12.83 -7.54 5.32
CA GLN A 71 12.56 -6.19 4.79
C GLN A 71 12.11 -6.30 3.34
N LEU A 72 10.81 -6.50 3.17
CA LEU A 72 10.16 -6.53 1.86
C LEU A 72 9.39 -5.23 1.68
N ALA A 73 9.89 -4.36 0.81
CA ALA A 73 9.13 -3.20 0.38
C ALA A 73 8.01 -3.65 -0.57
N ASN A 74 6.82 -3.09 -0.40
CA ASN A 74 5.71 -3.24 -1.34
C ASN A 74 6.01 -2.46 -2.64
N ILE A 75 6.96 -2.96 -3.42
CA ILE A 75 7.38 -2.39 -4.70
C ILE A 75 7.40 -3.45 -5.80
N GLU A 76 7.15 -3.02 -7.02
CA GLU A 76 7.42 -3.74 -8.26
C GLU A 76 8.46 -2.93 -9.05
N ILE A 77 9.49 -3.59 -9.57
CA ILE A 77 10.55 -2.91 -10.34
C ILE A 77 10.37 -3.22 -11.83
N GLN A 78 10.38 -2.18 -12.66
CA GLN A 78 10.42 -2.29 -14.11
C GLN A 78 11.59 -1.48 -14.67
N THR A 79 12.27 -2.01 -15.68
CA THR A 79 13.42 -1.36 -16.32
C THR A 79 13.16 -1.17 -17.81
N TYR A 80 13.52 -0.01 -18.35
CA TYR A 80 13.43 0.28 -19.77
C TYR A 80 14.79 0.74 -20.30
N ASP A 81 15.34 -0.07 -21.22
CA ASP A 81 16.46 0.33 -22.06
C ASP A 81 15.94 1.23 -23.18
N LEU A 82 16.35 2.50 -23.14
CA LEU A 82 15.97 3.55 -24.08
C LEU A 82 16.54 3.33 -25.48
N ASP A 83 17.56 2.48 -25.61
CA ASP A 83 18.22 2.16 -26.88
C ASP A 83 17.69 0.86 -27.51
N ASN A 84 16.85 0.10 -26.79
CA ASN A 84 16.34 -1.20 -27.20
C ASN A 84 14.81 -1.23 -27.38
N ASN A 85 14.31 -0.37 -28.27
CA ASN A 85 12.91 -0.33 -28.72
C ASN A 85 11.84 -0.44 -27.60
N PRO A 86 11.87 0.43 -26.57
CA PRO A 86 10.84 0.42 -25.53
C PRO A 86 9.47 0.84 -26.08
N PRO A 87 8.36 0.49 -25.38
CA PRO A 87 7.01 0.84 -25.82
C PRO A 87 6.83 2.34 -26.10
N LYS A 88 6.05 2.67 -27.13
CA LYS A 88 5.89 4.07 -27.60
C LYS A 88 5.36 5.00 -26.51
N ASP A 89 4.36 4.56 -25.74
CA ASP A 89 3.78 5.28 -24.62
C ASP A 89 4.81 5.57 -23.52
N VAL A 90 5.67 4.59 -23.22
CA VAL A 90 6.79 4.73 -22.27
C VAL A 90 7.82 5.74 -22.78
N LEU A 91 8.18 5.70 -24.07
CA LEU A 91 9.08 6.68 -24.68
C LEU A 91 8.49 8.09 -24.69
N ASP A 92 7.22 8.22 -25.02
CA ASP A 92 6.54 9.51 -25.07
C ASP A 92 6.43 10.10 -23.66
N PHE A 93 6.18 9.27 -22.64
CA PHE A 93 6.26 9.68 -21.23
C PHE A 93 7.69 10.12 -20.86
N TRP A 94 8.71 9.33 -21.18
CA TRP A 94 10.11 9.65 -20.88
C TRP A 94 10.53 10.97 -21.52
N ARG A 95 10.26 11.18 -22.81
CA ARG A 95 10.58 12.43 -23.54
C ARG A 95 9.91 13.66 -22.96
N LYS A 96 8.69 13.52 -22.44
CA LYS A 96 7.96 14.62 -21.76
C LYS A 96 8.49 14.87 -20.35
N SER A 97 9.18 13.92 -19.75
CA SER A 97 9.79 14.07 -18.44
C SER A 97 11.03 14.97 -18.50
N GLN A 98 11.17 15.87 -17.53
CA GLN A 98 12.39 16.67 -17.34
C GLN A 98 13.64 15.81 -17.05
N ALA A 99 13.43 14.54 -16.68
CA ALA A 99 14.50 13.57 -16.47
C ALA A 99 15.23 13.16 -17.76
N SER A 100 14.61 13.29 -18.93
CA SER A 100 15.19 12.87 -20.21
C SER A 100 16.49 13.60 -20.58
N ALA A 101 16.69 14.80 -20.03
CA ALA A 101 17.91 15.58 -20.22
C ALA A 101 19.04 15.21 -19.23
N LYS A 102 18.86 14.20 -18.37
CA LYS A 102 19.81 13.85 -17.30
C LYS A 102 20.60 12.60 -17.67
N ALA A 103 21.90 12.63 -17.42
CA ALA A 103 22.78 11.48 -17.67
C ALA A 103 22.62 10.38 -16.59
N GLY A 104 22.85 9.13 -17.00
CA GLY A 104 22.85 7.93 -16.15
C GLY A 104 21.46 7.33 -15.91
N PRO A 105 21.39 6.12 -15.32
CA PRO A 105 20.11 5.47 -15.02
C PRO A 105 19.24 6.33 -14.09
N TRP A 106 17.97 6.47 -14.47
CA TRP A 106 17.01 7.35 -13.79
C TRP A 106 15.85 6.57 -13.21
N MET A 107 15.61 6.74 -11.92
CA MET A 107 14.58 6.06 -11.16
C MET A 107 13.37 6.97 -10.94
N MET A 108 12.17 6.44 -11.16
CA MET A 108 10.89 7.09 -10.87
C MET A 108 10.03 6.16 -10.03
N VAL A 109 9.39 6.70 -9.01
CA VAL A 109 8.51 5.96 -8.09
C VAL A 109 7.09 6.44 -8.31
N PHE A 110 6.17 5.53 -8.62
CA PHE A 110 4.76 5.80 -8.86
C PHE A 110 3.91 5.16 -7.76
N TYR A 111 2.77 5.78 -7.47
CA TYR A 111 1.75 5.15 -6.65
C TYR A 111 1.31 3.82 -7.28
N PRO A 112 0.70 2.93 -6.48
CA PRO A 112 0.03 1.78 -7.02
C PRO A 112 -0.97 2.14 -8.13
N LYS A 113 -1.07 1.27 -9.13
CA LYS A 113 -1.97 1.45 -10.29
C LYS A 113 -3.43 1.68 -9.87
N THR A 114 -3.83 1.15 -8.72
CA THR A 114 -5.18 1.32 -8.11
C THR A 114 -5.52 2.78 -7.80
N VAL A 115 -4.52 3.64 -7.59
CA VAL A 115 -4.70 5.08 -7.33
C VAL A 115 -5.01 5.85 -8.62
N GLY A 116 -4.57 5.35 -9.77
CA GLY A 116 -4.79 6.00 -11.07
C GLY A 116 -4.04 7.32 -11.25
N ASN A 117 -3.04 7.63 -10.41
CA ASN A 117 -2.18 8.81 -10.58
C ASN A 117 -1.03 8.48 -11.56
N PRO A 118 -0.98 9.09 -12.75
CA PRO A 118 0.05 8.79 -13.74
C PRO A 118 1.39 9.47 -13.47
N ASN A 119 1.45 10.38 -12.48
CA ASN A 119 2.66 11.14 -12.18
C ASN A 119 3.53 10.41 -11.14
N PRO A 120 4.87 10.52 -11.25
CA PRO A 120 5.75 9.95 -10.25
C PRO A 120 5.65 10.76 -8.95
N VAL A 121 5.57 10.03 -7.83
CA VAL A 121 5.68 10.56 -6.47
C VAL A 121 7.06 11.17 -6.23
N TRP A 122 8.09 10.49 -6.73
CA TRP A 122 9.47 10.92 -6.61
C TRP A 122 10.26 10.47 -7.85
N SER A 123 11.27 11.25 -8.22
CA SER A 123 12.23 10.86 -9.26
C SER A 123 13.63 11.37 -8.96
N GLY A 124 14.64 10.64 -9.43
CA GLY A 124 16.05 10.96 -9.25
C GLY A 124 16.97 9.90 -9.86
N ARG A 125 18.28 10.14 -9.84
CA ARG A 125 19.27 9.15 -10.32
C ARG A 125 19.19 7.86 -9.51
N LEU A 126 19.41 6.73 -10.17
CA LEU A 126 19.63 5.46 -9.48
C LEU A 126 21.03 5.47 -8.86
N ASN A 127 21.08 5.62 -7.53
CA ASN A 127 22.29 5.50 -6.72
C ASN A 127 21.90 5.03 -5.32
N GLU A 128 22.88 4.61 -4.52
CA GLU A 128 22.64 4.01 -3.21
C GLU A 128 21.87 4.94 -2.26
N ALA A 129 22.23 6.23 -2.21
CA ALA A 129 21.57 7.21 -1.35
C ALA A 129 20.07 7.34 -1.67
N ASN A 130 19.74 7.49 -2.96
CA ASN A 130 18.37 7.61 -3.42
C ASN A 130 17.57 6.32 -3.25
N ALA A 131 18.17 5.16 -3.53
CA ALA A 131 17.55 3.86 -3.32
C ALA A 131 17.17 3.66 -1.85
N ASN A 132 18.08 3.94 -0.92
CA ASN A 132 17.81 3.83 0.51
C ASN A 132 16.69 4.79 0.96
N LEU A 133 16.69 6.04 0.48
CA LEU A 133 15.62 7.02 0.79
C LEU A 133 14.23 6.59 0.27
N VAL A 134 14.17 5.86 -0.85
CA VAL A 134 12.89 5.40 -1.41
C VAL A 134 12.24 4.33 -0.54
N VAL A 135 12.99 3.31 -0.14
CA VAL A 135 12.41 2.15 0.59
C VAL A 135 12.34 2.36 2.09
N ASP A 136 13.21 3.19 2.65
CA ASP A 136 13.33 3.37 4.09
C ASP A 136 13.11 4.83 4.51
N SER A 137 12.47 5.04 5.66
CA SER A 137 12.51 6.32 6.36
C SER A 137 12.27 6.14 7.86
N PRO A 138 12.96 6.90 8.72
CA PRO A 138 12.77 6.81 10.18
C PRO A 138 11.31 6.89 10.63
N LYS A 139 10.51 7.81 10.07
CA LYS A 139 9.10 7.96 10.43
C LYS A 139 8.23 6.83 9.89
N ARG A 140 8.54 6.26 8.72
CA ARG A 140 7.84 5.07 8.23
C ARG A 140 8.12 3.84 9.09
N ARG A 141 9.37 3.64 9.53
CA ARG A 141 9.69 2.55 10.49
C ARG A 141 8.93 2.72 11.80
N GLU A 142 8.93 3.91 12.35
CA GLU A 142 8.21 4.21 13.59
C GLU A 142 6.70 4.01 13.44
N LEU A 143 6.11 4.44 12.32
CA LEU A 143 4.71 4.22 12.00
C LEU A 143 4.39 2.71 11.94
N SER A 144 5.16 1.94 11.17
CA SER A 144 4.95 0.50 11.04
C SER A 144 5.09 -0.21 12.38
N ARG A 145 6.07 0.20 13.21
CA ARG A 145 6.27 -0.32 14.56
C ARG A 145 5.06 -0.07 15.46
N ARG A 146 4.39 1.07 15.35
CA ARG A 146 3.19 1.39 16.12
C ARG A 146 1.98 0.56 15.67
N LEU A 147 1.78 0.42 14.37
CA LEU A 147 0.72 -0.43 13.81
C LEU A 147 0.90 -1.90 14.22
N LEU A 148 2.12 -2.43 14.15
CA LEU A 148 2.46 -3.79 14.58
C LEU A 148 2.25 -4.02 16.09
N LYS A 149 2.40 -2.97 16.92
CA LYS A 149 2.09 -3.04 18.36
C LYS A 149 0.58 -3.03 18.66
N GLY A 150 -0.27 -2.96 17.64
CA GLY A 150 -1.72 -2.98 17.76
C GLY A 150 -2.35 -1.62 18.00
N GLU A 151 -1.66 -0.52 17.67
CA GLU A 151 -2.33 0.79 17.63
C GLU A 151 -3.39 0.80 16.52
N SER A 152 -4.61 1.24 16.86
CA SER A 152 -5.74 1.24 15.92
C SER A 152 -5.55 2.26 14.81
N THR A 153 -4.99 3.42 15.13
CA THR A 153 -4.70 4.47 14.14
C THR A 153 -3.51 5.29 14.57
N VAL A 154 -2.54 5.42 13.66
CA VAL A 154 -1.42 6.36 13.79
C VAL A 154 -1.77 7.59 12.96
N TRP A 155 -1.96 8.72 13.62
CA TRP A 155 -2.29 10.01 13.02
C TRP A 155 -1.00 10.72 12.61
N LEU A 156 -0.65 10.62 11.33
CA LEU A 156 0.51 11.31 10.76
C LEU A 156 0.23 12.82 10.70
N PHE A 157 1.00 13.60 11.44
CA PHE A 157 0.94 15.06 11.43
C PHE A 157 2.06 15.62 10.57
N LEU A 158 1.76 16.08 9.37
CA LEU A 158 2.71 16.75 8.48
C LEU A 158 2.71 18.25 8.75
N GLU A 159 3.85 18.75 9.21
CA GLU A 159 4.05 20.15 9.55
C GLU A 159 3.90 21.07 8.34
N SER A 160 3.36 22.27 8.53
CA SER A 160 3.25 23.31 7.50
C SER A 160 4.57 24.08 7.30
N GLY A 161 5.40 24.12 8.35
CA GLY A 161 6.57 24.99 8.42
C GLY A 161 6.30 26.32 9.15
N ASP A 162 5.04 26.58 9.53
CA ASP A 162 4.63 27.62 10.47
C ASP A 162 4.40 26.99 11.85
N THR A 163 5.31 27.28 12.78
CA THR A 163 5.32 26.67 14.12
C THR A 163 4.08 27.01 14.94
N ALA A 164 3.47 28.18 14.74
CA ALA A 164 2.29 28.58 15.49
C ALA A 164 1.05 27.81 15.02
N LYS A 165 0.86 27.71 13.70
CA LYS A 165 -0.20 26.87 13.11
C LYS A 165 -0.01 25.40 13.47
N ASP A 166 1.22 24.91 13.37
CA ASP A 166 1.54 23.52 13.66
C ASP A 166 1.26 23.15 15.12
N ALA A 167 1.66 24.02 16.06
CA ALA A 167 1.40 23.81 17.49
C ALA A 167 -0.11 23.82 17.80
N ALA A 168 -0.86 24.76 17.23
CA ALA A 168 -2.31 24.85 17.42
C ALA A 168 -3.03 23.58 16.91
N ALA A 169 -2.74 23.17 15.68
CA ALA A 169 -3.36 21.98 15.07
C ALA A 169 -2.98 20.69 15.80
N LEU A 170 -1.71 20.55 16.22
CA LEU A 170 -1.25 19.39 16.97
C LEU A 170 -1.90 19.30 18.36
N SER A 171 -2.16 20.45 19.01
CA SER A 171 -2.89 20.50 20.28
C SER A 171 -4.31 19.99 20.12
N VAL A 172 -5.02 20.41 19.07
CA VAL A 172 -6.38 19.93 18.76
C VAL A 172 -6.37 18.42 18.50
N LEU A 173 -5.44 17.94 17.66
CA LEU A 173 -5.28 16.51 17.38
C LEU A 173 -5.08 15.70 18.67
N ASN A 174 -4.08 16.06 19.47
CA ASN A 174 -3.72 15.31 20.68
C ASN A 174 -4.85 15.31 21.71
N ALA A 175 -5.48 16.47 21.94
CA ALA A 175 -6.61 16.58 22.87
C ALA A 175 -7.77 15.68 22.40
N ARG A 176 -8.09 15.71 21.11
CA ARG A 176 -9.22 14.95 20.58
C ARG A 176 -8.98 13.45 20.60
N ILE A 177 -7.83 12.96 20.13
CA ILE A 177 -7.56 11.51 20.14
C ILE A 177 -7.49 10.95 21.56
N ALA A 178 -6.96 11.72 22.53
CA ALA A 178 -6.94 11.32 23.94
C ALA A 178 -8.34 11.26 24.57
N ALA A 179 -9.25 12.15 24.16
CA ALA A 179 -10.65 12.09 24.56
C ALA A 179 -11.34 10.86 23.94
N LEU A 180 -11.14 10.63 22.64
CA LEU A 180 -11.77 9.53 21.90
C LEU A 180 -11.33 8.14 22.39
N GLU A 181 -10.07 7.96 22.80
CA GLU A 181 -9.61 6.71 23.43
C GLU A 181 -10.41 6.33 24.68
N LYS A 182 -10.98 7.30 25.40
CA LYS A 182 -11.77 7.08 26.62
C LYS A 182 -13.24 6.85 26.33
N THR A 183 -13.75 7.38 25.23
CA THR A 183 -15.19 7.44 24.94
C THR A 183 -15.64 6.50 23.83
N LEU A 184 -14.81 6.25 22.83
CA LEU A 184 -15.14 5.33 21.75
C LEU A 184 -15.08 3.89 22.27
N LYS A 185 -15.97 3.06 21.72
CA LYS A 185 -16.02 1.64 22.00
C LYS A 185 -15.83 0.89 20.69
N LEU A 186 -15.04 -0.18 20.74
CA LEU A 186 -14.96 -1.11 19.63
C LEU A 186 -16.29 -1.88 19.50
N PRO A 187 -16.70 -2.24 18.27
CA PRO A 187 -17.78 -3.18 18.03
C PRO A 187 -17.61 -4.48 18.80
N GLU A 188 -18.72 -5.07 19.22
CA GLU A 188 -18.74 -6.43 19.73
C GLU A 188 -18.48 -7.41 18.58
N ILE A 189 -17.48 -8.28 18.75
CA ILE A 189 -17.09 -9.25 17.72
C ILE A 189 -18.06 -10.43 17.77
N LYS A 190 -18.70 -10.70 16.62
CA LYS A 190 -19.62 -11.82 16.44
C LYS A 190 -18.86 -13.14 16.34
N GLN A 191 -19.37 -14.18 16.98
CA GLN A 191 -18.75 -15.51 16.95
C GLN A 191 -18.71 -16.08 15.53
N GLU A 192 -19.68 -15.73 14.69
CA GLU A 192 -19.73 -16.15 13.29
C GLU A 192 -18.57 -15.56 12.48
N ASP A 193 -18.17 -14.31 12.76
CA ASP A 193 -17.03 -13.67 12.10
C ASP A 193 -15.69 -14.29 12.55
N ILE A 194 -15.61 -14.75 13.81
CA ILE A 194 -14.46 -15.52 14.31
C ILE A 194 -14.41 -16.89 13.63
N ALA A 195 -15.53 -17.61 13.55
CA ALA A 195 -15.60 -18.94 12.91
C ALA A 195 -15.36 -18.88 11.39
N ALA A 196 -15.77 -17.79 10.75
CA ALA A 196 -15.42 -17.47 9.36
C ALA A 196 -13.93 -17.14 9.19
N GLY A 197 -13.19 -16.98 10.28
CA GLY A 197 -11.78 -16.65 10.30
C GLY A 197 -11.55 -15.26 9.73
N LEU A 198 -12.32 -14.25 10.16
CA LEU A 198 -12.16 -12.84 9.78
C LEU A 198 -11.32 -12.05 10.79
N LEU A 199 -11.04 -12.64 11.95
CA LEU A 199 -10.17 -12.12 12.99
C LEU A 199 -9.09 -13.16 13.33
N ASN A 200 -7.82 -12.75 13.36
CA ASN A 200 -6.67 -13.63 13.61
C ASN A 200 -6.24 -13.66 15.08
N ILE A 201 -6.79 -12.79 15.92
CA ILE A 201 -6.44 -12.65 17.34
C ILE A 201 -7.68 -12.75 18.22
N GLU A 202 -7.48 -13.02 19.50
CA GLU A 202 -8.58 -12.98 20.46
C GLU A 202 -9.21 -11.58 20.51
N ALA A 203 -10.54 -11.52 20.64
CA ALA A 203 -11.25 -10.26 20.74
C ALA A 203 -10.76 -9.41 21.94
N SER A 204 -10.32 -10.07 23.02
CA SER A 204 -9.74 -9.44 24.21
C SER A 204 -8.39 -8.76 23.97
N GLN A 205 -7.68 -9.14 22.91
CA GLN A 205 -6.41 -8.53 22.52
C GLN A 205 -6.59 -7.30 21.62
N LEU A 206 -7.81 -7.02 21.15
CA LEU A 206 -8.11 -5.80 20.41
C LEU A 206 -7.94 -4.58 21.31
N LYS A 207 -7.16 -3.63 20.83
CA LYS A 207 -6.89 -2.38 21.55
C LYS A 207 -7.46 -1.22 20.76
N LEU A 208 -8.16 -0.33 21.45
CA LEU A 208 -8.44 1.01 20.97
C LEU A 208 -7.30 1.93 21.41
N LYS A 209 -6.41 2.25 20.47
CA LYS A 209 -5.25 3.10 20.75
C LYS A 209 -4.94 3.99 19.56
N PHE A 210 -4.77 5.27 19.83
CA PHE A 210 -4.40 6.30 18.89
C PHE A 210 -3.05 6.92 19.28
N SER A 211 -2.29 7.35 18.29
CA SER A 211 -1.11 8.18 18.53
C SER A 211 -0.91 9.20 17.43
N ALA A 212 -0.31 10.34 17.76
CA ALA A 212 0.17 11.29 16.77
C ALA A 212 1.64 11.02 16.43
N LEU A 213 1.99 11.10 15.15
CA LEU A 213 3.37 11.00 14.67
C LEU A 213 3.70 12.19 13.78
N ARG A 214 4.56 13.08 14.29
CA ARG A 214 4.99 14.29 13.56
C ARG A 214 6.01 13.96 12.48
N VAL A 215 5.83 14.56 11.31
CA VAL A 215 6.73 14.53 10.16
C VAL A 215 7.00 15.97 9.73
N SER A 216 8.27 16.36 9.67
CA SER A 216 8.65 17.69 9.22
C SER A 216 8.86 17.70 7.71
N ARG A 217 8.32 18.70 7.01
CA ARG A 217 8.59 18.91 5.57
C ARG A 217 10.06 19.24 5.29
N ARG A 218 10.83 19.62 6.32
CA ARG A 218 12.24 20.02 6.20
C ARG A 218 13.22 18.89 6.55
N ASP A 219 12.73 17.74 6.98
CA ASP A 219 13.60 16.60 7.31
C ASP A 219 14.06 15.90 6.02
N ALA A 220 15.37 15.93 5.77
CA ALA A 220 15.96 15.34 4.57
C ALA A 220 15.80 13.82 4.52
N ALA A 221 15.81 13.14 5.68
CA ALA A 221 15.60 11.70 5.76
C ALA A 221 14.16 11.29 5.40
N GLU A 222 13.22 12.23 5.52
CA GLU A 222 11.80 12.03 5.20
C GLU A 222 11.42 12.60 3.83
N SER A 223 12.38 13.07 3.03
CA SER A 223 12.10 13.82 1.80
C SER A 223 11.23 13.05 0.79
N VAL A 224 11.43 11.74 0.62
CA VAL A 224 10.57 10.89 -0.21
C VAL A 224 9.20 10.69 0.43
N PHE A 225 9.17 10.44 1.74
CA PHE A 225 7.92 10.23 2.48
C PHE A 225 7.03 11.49 2.48
N VAL A 226 7.61 12.67 2.65
CA VAL A 226 6.92 13.96 2.53
C VAL A 226 6.32 14.13 1.13
N LYS A 227 7.04 13.75 0.05
CA LYS A 227 6.46 13.75 -1.30
C LYS A 227 5.29 12.77 -1.41
N MET A 228 5.42 11.55 -0.86
CA MET A 228 4.32 10.56 -0.80
C MET A 228 3.07 11.09 -0.08
N LEU A 229 3.20 12.03 0.83
CA LEU A 229 2.04 12.65 1.48
C LEU A 229 1.51 13.85 0.68
N LEU A 230 2.39 14.69 0.12
CA LEU A 230 1.98 15.89 -0.62
C LEU A 230 1.49 15.62 -2.05
N THR A 231 1.74 14.44 -2.60
CA THR A 231 1.27 14.05 -3.94
C THR A 231 0.12 13.05 -3.89
N SER A 232 -0.38 12.69 -2.70
CA SER A 232 -1.48 11.73 -2.58
C SER A 232 -2.80 12.29 -3.11
N GLU A 233 -2.96 13.61 -3.04
CA GLU A 233 -4.07 14.35 -3.60
C GLU A 233 -3.50 15.53 -4.42
N SER A 234 -4.21 15.97 -5.45
CA SER A 234 -3.66 16.83 -6.51
C SER A 234 -3.25 18.23 -6.05
N ASP A 235 -3.84 18.72 -4.96
CA ASP A 235 -3.76 20.08 -4.45
C ASP A 235 -2.83 20.24 -3.23
N LEU A 236 -2.53 19.17 -2.49
CA LEU A 236 -1.81 19.25 -1.21
C LEU A 236 -0.42 19.90 -1.32
N LYS A 237 0.32 19.62 -2.40
CA LYS A 237 1.67 20.17 -2.64
C LYS A 237 1.72 21.70 -2.58
N ASP A 238 0.62 22.36 -2.94
CA ASP A 238 0.54 23.82 -3.03
C ASP A 238 0.09 24.46 -1.70
N LEU A 239 -0.48 23.66 -0.79
CA LEU A 239 -0.99 24.13 0.49
C LEU A 239 0.11 24.25 1.56
N LYS A 240 0.10 25.39 2.27
CA LYS A 240 1.01 25.71 3.39
C LYS A 240 0.29 25.63 4.74
N GLU A 241 -0.50 24.58 4.91
CA GLU A 241 -1.28 24.29 6.11
C GLU A 241 -0.81 22.97 6.76
N PRO A 242 -0.97 22.81 8.09
CA PRO A 242 -0.71 21.54 8.73
C PRO A 242 -1.69 20.50 8.19
N MET A 243 -1.23 19.25 8.07
CA MET A 243 -2.04 18.16 7.52
C MET A 243 -2.01 16.96 8.46
N VAL A 244 -3.15 16.31 8.61
CA VAL A 244 -3.27 15.07 9.39
C VAL A 244 -3.79 13.95 8.50
N PHE A 245 -3.05 12.85 8.45
CA PHE A 245 -3.42 11.64 7.73
C PHE A 245 -3.65 10.50 8.74
N PRO A 246 -4.90 10.03 8.92
CA PRO A 246 -5.17 8.82 9.69
C PRO A 246 -4.60 7.60 8.97
N VAL A 247 -3.70 6.85 9.62
CA VAL A 247 -3.08 5.64 9.05
C VAL A 247 -3.46 4.39 9.85
N TYR A 248 -3.83 3.33 9.14
CA TYR A 248 -4.34 2.09 9.70
C TYR A 248 -3.93 0.87 8.85
N GLY A 249 -4.25 -0.33 9.33
CA GLY A 249 -3.95 -1.57 8.61
C GLY A 249 -2.45 -1.72 8.33
N ARG A 250 -2.10 -2.15 7.12
CA ARG A 250 -0.70 -2.27 6.66
C ARG A 250 -0.16 -0.97 6.05
N GLY A 251 -0.39 0.14 6.74
CA GLY A 251 0.06 1.48 6.32
C GLY A 251 -0.87 2.18 5.31
N ARG A 252 -2.16 1.87 5.30
CA ARG A 252 -3.16 2.58 4.50
C ARG A 252 -3.54 3.90 5.16
N PHE A 253 -3.44 5.00 4.44
CA PHE A 253 -3.74 6.34 4.97
C PHE A 253 -4.95 6.96 4.27
N MET A 254 -5.81 7.60 5.06
CA MET A 254 -6.99 8.31 4.57
C MET A 254 -6.62 9.68 3.99
N PRO A 255 -7.50 10.30 3.17
CA PRO A 255 -7.35 11.68 2.71
C PRO A 255 -7.04 12.66 3.86
N ALA A 256 -6.30 13.72 3.53
CA ALA A 256 -5.78 14.64 4.52
C ALA A 256 -6.88 15.49 5.18
N LEU A 257 -6.79 15.65 6.50
CA LEU A 257 -7.44 16.76 7.21
C LEU A 257 -6.47 17.95 7.21
N ILE A 258 -6.90 19.09 6.66
CA ILE A 258 -5.99 20.21 6.33
C ILE A 258 -6.39 21.46 7.10
N GLY A 259 -5.44 22.10 7.79
CA GLY A 259 -5.64 23.39 8.47
C GLY A 259 -6.87 23.36 9.39
N LYS A 260 -7.89 24.18 9.09
CA LYS A 260 -9.17 24.22 9.86
C LYS A 260 -9.98 22.93 9.80
N GLY A 261 -9.71 22.05 8.84
CA GLY A 261 -10.27 20.70 8.78
C GLY A 261 -9.75 19.78 9.88
N ILE A 262 -8.65 20.14 10.55
CA ILE A 262 -8.15 19.46 11.76
C ILE A 262 -8.96 19.98 12.95
N ASN A 263 -10.17 19.44 13.12
CA ASN A 263 -11.11 19.82 14.15
C ASN A 263 -11.77 18.60 14.78
N ASP A 264 -12.49 18.81 15.89
CA ASP A 264 -13.10 17.75 16.68
C ASP A 264 -14.06 16.86 15.87
N GLU A 265 -14.86 17.45 14.97
CA GLU A 265 -15.86 16.73 14.19
C GLU A 265 -15.19 15.76 13.22
N ASN A 266 -14.30 16.25 12.35
CA ASN A 266 -13.63 15.44 11.34
C ASN A 266 -12.73 14.36 11.95
N LEU A 267 -12.00 14.70 13.03
CA LEU A 267 -11.18 13.73 13.77
C LEU A 267 -12.05 12.62 14.38
N THR A 268 -13.24 12.96 14.85
CA THR A 268 -14.18 11.98 15.41
C THR A 268 -14.76 11.08 14.34
N GLU A 269 -15.15 11.65 13.19
CA GLU A 269 -15.70 10.88 12.08
C GLU A 269 -14.68 9.88 11.55
N ALA A 270 -13.44 10.33 11.31
CA ALA A 270 -12.36 9.46 10.87
C ALA A 270 -12.07 8.35 11.90
N ALA A 271 -12.00 8.68 13.20
CA ALA A 271 -11.81 7.69 14.25
C ALA A 271 -12.95 6.66 14.29
N LYS A 272 -14.20 7.12 14.28
CA LYS A 272 -15.40 6.26 14.30
C LYS A 272 -15.45 5.33 13.09
N PHE A 273 -15.12 5.84 11.91
CA PHE A 273 -15.04 5.04 10.70
C PHE A 273 -14.02 3.91 10.85
N LEU A 274 -12.78 4.25 11.24
CA LEU A 274 -11.69 3.27 11.34
C LEU A 274 -11.89 2.24 12.46
N THR A 275 -12.55 2.62 13.54
CA THR A 275 -12.85 1.72 14.67
C THR A 275 -14.20 1.03 14.54
N GLY A 276 -15.02 1.42 13.57
CA GLY A 276 -16.35 0.86 13.32
C GLY A 276 -16.29 -0.47 12.56
N PRO A 277 -17.43 -1.17 12.45
CA PRO A 277 -17.51 -2.45 11.75
C PRO A 277 -17.12 -2.29 10.28
N CYS A 278 -16.34 -3.24 9.76
CA CYS A 278 -15.92 -3.24 8.37
C CYS A 278 -17.11 -3.57 7.46
N SER A 279 -17.82 -2.53 6.98
CA SER A 279 -19.00 -2.68 6.12
C SER A 279 -18.67 -3.25 4.74
N CYS A 280 -17.44 -3.09 4.27
CA CYS A 280 -16.96 -3.63 3.01
C CYS A 280 -15.62 -4.32 3.22
N GLN A 281 -15.65 -5.66 3.18
CA GLN A 281 -14.44 -6.49 3.15
C GLN A 281 -13.54 -6.16 1.94
N ILE A 282 -14.10 -5.45 0.95
CA ILE A 282 -13.43 -5.01 -0.26
C ILE A 282 -12.61 -3.74 0.01
N LYS A 283 -11.29 -3.88 0.04
CA LYS A 283 -10.32 -2.78 0.19
C LYS A 283 -10.63 -1.55 -0.66
N ARG A 284 -10.96 -1.75 -1.95
CA ARG A 284 -11.21 -0.65 -2.91
C ARG A 284 -12.45 0.20 -2.60
N GLN A 285 -13.36 -0.27 -1.76
CA GLN A 285 -14.52 0.49 -1.30
C GLN A 285 -14.21 1.34 -0.05
N ASN A 286 -12.99 1.21 0.51
CA ASN A 286 -12.54 2.01 1.63
C ASN A 286 -11.61 3.14 1.14
N PRO A 287 -11.77 4.35 1.68
CA PRO A 287 -10.95 5.49 1.28
C PRO A 287 -9.46 5.25 1.57
N GLY A 288 -8.63 6.01 0.87
CA GLY A 288 -7.20 6.06 1.12
C GLY A 288 -6.33 5.34 0.11
N THR A 289 -5.03 5.36 0.39
CA THR A 289 -3.99 4.69 -0.39
C THR A 289 -2.93 4.15 0.55
N ASP A 290 -2.12 3.22 0.09
CA ASP A 290 -1.13 2.54 0.93
C ASP A 290 0.20 3.29 0.88
N LEU A 291 0.92 3.33 2.00
CA LEU A 291 2.29 3.81 2.05
C LEU A 291 3.25 2.78 1.46
N LEU A 292 4.35 3.25 0.88
CA LEU A 292 5.50 2.39 0.62
C LEU A 292 6.16 2.11 1.98
N ALA A 293 6.24 0.85 2.40
CA ALA A 293 6.88 0.43 3.63
C ALA A 293 7.71 -0.83 3.40
N ALA A 294 8.99 -0.81 3.83
CA ALA A 294 9.87 -1.97 3.83
C ALA A 294 9.60 -2.88 5.04
N VAL A 295 8.44 -3.55 5.03
CA VAL A 295 7.97 -4.40 6.13
C VAL A 295 7.43 -5.71 5.56
N ASN A 296 7.99 -6.84 5.99
CA ASN A 296 7.43 -8.15 5.70
C ASN A 296 6.19 -8.41 6.58
N TRP A 297 5.06 -7.79 6.20
CA TRP A 297 3.78 -7.90 6.92
C TRP A 297 3.31 -9.34 7.08
N GLU A 298 3.53 -10.19 6.07
CA GLU A 298 3.16 -11.61 6.11
C GLU A 298 3.88 -12.35 7.23
N SER A 299 5.19 -12.16 7.38
CA SER A 299 5.95 -12.81 8.45
C SER A 299 5.58 -12.32 9.85
N LEU A 300 5.09 -11.07 9.97
CA LEU A 300 4.86 -10.40 11.26
C LEU A 300 3.41 -10.47 11.76
N ILE A 301 2.44 -10.67 10.86
CA ILE A 301 1.01 -10.73 11.19
C ILE A 301 0.54 -12.18 11.00
N GLN A 302 0.82 -13.02 11.99
CA GLN A 302 0.47 -14.43 11.98
C GLN A 302 -0.86 -14.71 12.72
N PRO A 303 -1.69 -15.65 12.26
CA PRO A 303 -2.86 -16.10 12.99
C PRO A 303 -2.50 -16.68 14.37
N GLN A 304 -3.23 -16.25 15.40
CA GLN A 304 -3.14 -16.76 16.77
C GLN A 304 -4.34 -17.63 17.13
N ILE A 305 -5.49 -17.41 16.50
CA ILE A 305 -6.66 -18.28 16.64
C ILE A 305 -6.48 -19.50 15.75
N ASN A 306 -6.47 -20.69 16.36
CA ASN A 306 -6.71 -21.93 15.63
C ASN A 306 -8.21 -22.13 15.43
N ILE A 307 -8.64 -22.39 14.20
CA ILE A 307 -10.04 -22.74 13.90
C ILE A 307 -10.02 -24.20 13.49
N ASP A 308 -10.23 -25.08 14.47
CA ASP A 308 -10.46 -26.50 14.20
C ASP A 308 -11.80 -26.63 13.46
N ARG A 309 -11.74 -26.69 12.14
CA ARG A 309 -12.87 -27.07 11.31
C ARG A 309 -12.91 -28.59 11.29
N GLU A 310 -13.94 -29.17 11.89
CA GLU A 310 -14.25 -30.58 11.67
C GLU A 310 -14.42 -30.77 10.16
N LEU A 311 -13.44 -31.45 9.55
CA LEU A 311 -13.52 -31.81 8.14
C LEU A 311 -14.73 -32.73 8.00
N PRO A 312 -15.58 -32.53 6.97
CA PRO A 312 -16.65 -33.47 6.72
C PRO A 312 -16.06 -34.88 6.64
N PRO A 313 -16.76 -35.90 7.15
CA PRO A 313 -16.29 -37.27 7.04
C PRO A 313 -15.94 -37.52 5.57
N LEU A 314 -14.81 -38.19 5.32
CA LEU A 314 -14.38 -38.59 3.98
C LEU A 314 -15.42 -39.58 3.42
N THR A 315 -16.54 -39.06 2.92
CA THR A 315 -17.49 -39.81 2.13
C THR A 315 -16.83 -40.01 0.79
N GLY A 316 -16.10 -41.12 0.66
CA GLY A 316 -15.62 -41.58 -0.63
C GLY A 316 -16.78 -41.60 -1.62
N ILE A 317 -16.47 -41.32 -2.89
CA ILE A 317 -17.40 -41.61 -3.99
C ILE A 317 -17.83 -43.06 -3.80
N VAL A 318 -19.15 -43.30 -3.72
CA VAL A 318 -19.84 -44.56 -3.40
C VAL A 318 -20.34 -44.66 -1.95
N ASP A 319 -21.42 -43.93 -1.63
CA ASP A 319 -22.55 -44.54 -0.92
C ASP A 319 -23.87 -43.82 -1.29
N PRO A 320 -24.79 -44.43 -2.05
CA PRO A 320 -26.08 -43.81 -2.44
C PRO A 320 -27.04 -43.60 -1.25
N GLY A 321 -26.68 -44.06 -0.05
CA GLY A 321 -27.48 -43.95 1.17
C GLY A 321 -26.94 -42.98 2.23
N ALA A 322 -25.83 -42.28 1.97
CA ALA A 322 -25.27 -41.35 2.95
C ALA A 322 -26.23 -40.18 3.20
N GLU A 323 -26.65 -40.00 4.47
CA GLU A 323 -27.41 -38.83 4.91
C GLU A 323 -26.69 -37.55 4.46
N LYS A 324 -27.47 -36.60 3.94
CA LYS A 324 -26.96 -35.31 3.46
C LYS A 324 -26.11 -34.69 4.58
N PRO A 325 -24.93 -34.13 4.27
CA PRO A 325 -24.08 -33.52 5.29
C PRO A 325 -24.91 -32.49 6.05
N THR A 326 -25.07 -32.72 7.35
CA THR A 326 -25.60 -31.72 8.26
C THR A 326 -24.62 -30.54 8.20
N GLU A 327 -25.18 -29.34 8.24
CA GLU A 327 -24.48 -28.06 8.17
C GLU A 327 -23.14 -28.09 8.94
N VAL A 328 -22.06 -27.65 8.29
CA VAL A 328 -20.72 -27.61 8.90
C VAL A 328 -20.77 -26.68 10.12
N VAL A 329 -20.92 -27.24 11.31
CA VAL A 329 -20.83 -26.48 12.57
C VAL A 329 -19.35 -26.28 12.85
N ALA A 330 -18.80 -25.18 12.35
CA ALA A 330 -17.45 -24.76 12.71
C ALA A 330 -17.40 -24.42 14.20
N LYS A 331 -16.99 -25.38 15.03
CA LYS A 331 -16.76 -25.16 16.45
C LYS A 331 -15.35 -24.59 16.60
N ALA A 332 -15.23 -23.27 16.61
CA ALA A 332 -13.93 -22.63 16.85
C ALA A 332 -13.42 -23.03 18.24
N ILE A 333 -12.41 -23.89 18.29
CA ILE A 333 -11.65 -24.17 19.50
C ILE A 333 -10.53 -23.14 19.56
N VAL A 334 -10.72 -22.11 20.38
CA VAL A 334 -9.66 -21.15 20.68
C VAL A 334 -8.55 -21.87 21.44
N SER A 335 -7.49 -22.24 20.73
CA SER A 335 -6.21 -22.63 21.33
C SER A 335 -5.47 -21.36 21.73
N SER A 336 -5.05 -21.26 23.00
CA SER A 336 -4.22 -20.16 23.49
C SER A 336 -2.75 -20.25 23.05
N GLU A 337 -2.36 -21.30 22.34
CA GLU A 337 -1.00 -21.49 21.86
C GLU A 337 -0.84 -20.84 20.47
N PRO A 338 0.06 -19.84 20.32
CA PRO A 338 0.33 -19.23 19.02
C PRO A 338 0.90 -20.27 18.06
N ILE A 339 0.41 -20.27 16.81
CA ILE A 339 0.82 -21.22 15.75
C ILE A 339 2.33 -21.15 15.48
N PHE A 340 2.95 -20.00 15.74
CA PHE A 340 4.40 -19.80 15.61
C PHE A 340 4.97 -19.15 16.88
N SER A 341 5.99 -19.79 17.45
CA SER A 341 6.48 -19.50 18.80
C SER A 341 7.31 -18.23 18.94
N ASN A 342 7.68 -17.54 17.85
CA ASN A 342 8.44 -16.29 17.92
C ASN A 342 8.21 -15.41 16.68
N PRO A 343 7.61 -14.22 16.81
CA PRO A 343 7.67 -13.18 15.78
C PRO A 343 9.13 -12.75 15.56
N ILE A 344 9.50 -12.48 14.30
CA ILE A 344 10.81 -11.89 13.98
C ILE A 344 10.92 -10.54 14.69
N GLN A 345 11.89 -10.40 15.59
CA GLN A 345 12.14 -9.13 16.28
C GLN A 345 12.75 -8.13 15.29
N LEU A 346 12.17 -6.93 15.22
CA LEU A 346 12.77 -5.79 14.52
C LEU A 346 14.03 -5.36 15.29
N GLU A 347 15.22 -5.72 14.80
CA GLU A 347 16.47 -5.19 15.35
C GLU A 347 16.50 -3.66 15.17
N ASN A 348 16.82 -2.95 16.26
CA ASN A 348 17.03 -1.51 16.24
C ASN A 348 18.28 -1.20 15.42
N GLY A 349 18.12 -0.79 14.16
CA GLY A 349 19.23 -0.33 13.33
C GLY A 349 19.84 0.97 13.88
N ALA A 350 20.82 0.85 14.78
CA ALA A 350 21.80 1.89 15.01
C ALA A 350 22.81 1.88 13.84
N PRO A 351 23.32 3.05 13.39
CA PRO A 351 24.30 3.09 12.32
C PRO A 351 25.58 2.35 12.74
N PRO A 352 26.24 1.61 11.83
CA PRO A 352 27.42 0.82 12.17
C PRO A 352 28.56 1.74 12.62
N SER A 353 29.00 1.55 13.86
CA SER A 353 30.26 2.08 14.38
C SER A 353 31.42 1.56 13.53
N ALA A 354 32.31 2.45 13.10
CA ALA A 354 33.50 2.10 12.32
C ALA A 354 34.37 1.05 13.05
N PRO A 355 34.96 0.08 12.34
CA PRO A 355 35.80 -0.94 12.97
C PRO A 355 37.13 -0.31 13.43
N THR A 356 37.37 -0.36 14.73
CA THR A 356 38.69 -0.09 15.31
C THR A 356 39.56 -1.32 15.13
N SER A 357 40.68 -1.14 14.46
CA SER A 357 41.75 -2.12 14.23
C SER A 357 42.54 -2.42 15.51
N ALA A 358 42.75 -3.70 15.82
CA ALA A 358 44.04 -4.24 16.30
C ALA A 358 44.03 -5.79 16.21
N PRO A 359 45.19 -6.43 15.97
CA PRO A 359 45.27 -7.79 15.45
C PRO A 359 45.46 -8.83 16.55
N SER A 360 44.85 -10.00 16.38
CA SER A 360 45.24 -11.22 17.09
C SER A 360 45.76 -12.23 16.08
N ALA A 361 47.05 -12.50 16.18
CA ALA A 361 47.74 -13.60 15.55
C ALA A 361 47.17 -14.92 16.07
N ASP A 362 46.80 -15.82 15.18
CA ASP A 362 47.23 -17.21 15.32
C ASP A 362 47.26 -17.88 13.94
N ALA A 363 48.33 -18.65 13.73
CA ALA A 363 48.66 -19.28 12.47
C ALA A 363 48.63 -20.80 12.65
N THR A 364 47.82 -21.49 11.85
CA THR A 364 48.05 -22.91 11.53
C THR A 364 47.53 -23.20 10.11
N GLU A 365 48.45 -23.06 9.17
CA GLU A 365 48.85 -24.07 8.18
C GLU A 365 47.78 -25.00 7.57
N SER A 366 47.47 -24.78 6.28
CA SER A 366 47.42 -25.86 5.28
C SER A 366 47.79 -25.31 3.88
N LYS A 367 48.71 -26.03 3.21
CA LYS A 367 49.38 -25.69 1.94
C LYS A 367 48.46 -25.90 0.71
N PRO A 368 48.83 -25.37 -0.47
CA PRO A 368 47.92 -25.05 -1.57
C PRO A 368 47.75 -26.17 -2.60
N MET A 369 46.63 -26.14 -3.33
CA MET A 369 46.51 -26.81 -4.62
C MET A 369 46.82 -25.82 -5.73
N GLN A 370 47.91 -26.11 -6.45
CA GLN A 370 48.40 -25.38 -7.62
C GLN A 370 48.06 -26.23 -8.84
N ILE A 371 47.35 -25.67 -9.83
CA ILE A 371 47.45 -26.13 -11.23
C ILE A 371 47.65 -24.89 -12.09
N ALA A 372 48.76 -24.93 -12.82
CA ALA A 372 49.27 -23.94 -13.77
C ALA A 372 48.53 -24.06 -15.12
N MET A 373 48.22 -22.92 -15.75
CA MET A 373 48.85 -22.35 -16.97
C MET A 373 48.75 -23.18 -18.27
N ALA A 374 48.10 -22.58 -19.27
CA ALA A 374 48.64 -22.27 -20.62
C ALA A 374 47.46 -21.83 -21.52
N GLY A 375 47.51 -20.82 -22.38
CA GLY A 375 48.58 -19.92 -22.81
C GLY A 375 48.22 -19.37 -24.21
N ALA A 376 48.62 -18.10 -24.45
CA ALA A 376 48.79 -17.41 -25.74
C ALA A 376 47.54 -17.17 -26.64
N GLY A 377 47.39 -16.05 -27.35
CA GLY A 377 48.22 -14.86 -27.55
C GLY A 377 47.80 -14.14 -28.84
N ASN A 378 47.97 -12.80 -28.87
CA ASN A 378 48.16 -11.91 -30.03
C ASN A 378 47.03 -11.81 -31.10
N GLU A 379 46.80 -10.73 -31.85
CA GLU A 379 47.34 -9.38 -32.03
C GLU A 379 46.39 -8.63 -33.00
N GLU A 380 46.67 -7.34 -33.21
CA GLU A 380 46.34 -6.52 -34.41
C GLU A 380 44.99 -5.79 -34.54
N GLY A 381 45.14 -4.51 -34.93
CA GLY A 381 44.16 -3.44 -34.98
C GLY A 381 43.52 -3.18 -36.35
N PRO A 382 43.02 -1.94 -36.59
CA PRO A 382 41.81 -1.67 -37.38
C PRO A 382 42.09 -1.25 -38.84
N PRO A 383 41.04 -0.88 -39.61
CA PRO A 383 40.95 0.55 -39.95
C PRO A 383 39.53 1.15 -40.14
N THR A 384 39.41 2.44 -39.79
CA THR A 384 38.75 3.60 -40.47
C THR A 384 37.41 3.43 -41.22
N SER A 385 36.41 4.30 -41.12
CA SER A 385 36.45 5.69 -41.64
C SER A 385 35.08 6.42 -41.48
N ALA A 386 35.15 7.75 -41.62
CA ALA A 386 34.15 8.83 -41.49
C ALA A 386 32.82 8.67 -42.29
N THR A 387 31.70 9.33 -41.95
CA THR A 387 31.41 10.76 -42.29
C THR A 387 30.08 11.27 -41.67
N ASN A 388 30.05 12.57 -41.34
CA ASN A 388 28.92 13.45 -40.97
C ASN A 388 28.38 14.21 -42.22
N PRO A 389 27.41 15.16 -42.18
CA PRO A 389 26.14 15.30 -41.42
C PRO A 389 24.92 15.91 -42.21
N ALA A 390 23.72 15.93 -41.56
CA ALA A 390 22.62 16.96 -41.62
C ALA A 390 21.82 17.19 -42.95
N PRO A 391 20.66 17.94 -42.99
CA PRO A 391 20.01 18.74 -41.95
C PRO A 391 18.45 18.70 -41.81
N ALA A 392 18.02 19.25 -40.66
CA ALA A 392 16.83 20.07 -40.34
C ALA A 392 15.54 20.07 -41.20
N ALA A 393 14.40 19.95 -40.51
CA ALA A 393 13.22 20.79 -40.73
C ALA A 393 12.42 20.96 -39.43
N ALA A 394 12.09 22.21 -39.10
CA ALA A 394 11.18 22.63 -38.03
C ALA A 394 9.86 23.16 -38.66
N PRO A 395 8.97 23.83 -37.91
CA PRO A 395 7.85 23.25 -37.19
C PRO A 395 6.50 23.70 -37.78
N THR A 396 5.41 23.01 -37.45
CA THR A 396 4.05 23.51 -37.72
C THR A 396 3.17 23.50 -36.47
N THR A 397 2.42 24.58 -36.37
CA THR A 397 1.67 25.19 -35.27
C THR A 397 0.25 24.66 -35.08
N GLY A 398 -0.26 24.77 -33.85
CA GLY A 398 -1.69 24.99 -33.50
C GLY A 398 -2.61 23.77 -33.62
N ALA A 399 -3.68 23.57 -32.85
CA ALA A 399 -4.41 24.37 -31.86
C ALA A 399 -5.37 23.37 -31.10
N PRO A 400 -6.33 23.77 -30.24
CA PRO A 400 -6.46 23.16 -28.91
C PRO A 400 -7.87 22.59 -28.56
N ILE A 401 -8.00 22.13 -27.31
CA ILE A 401 -9.24 21.96 -26.49
C ILE A 401 -10.11 20.71 -26.77
N TRP A 402 -10.39 19.93 -25.72
CA TRP A 402 -11.73 19.73 -25.13
C TRP A 402 -11.64 18.95 -23.81
N VAL A 403 -12.06 19.61 -22.74
CA VAL A 403 -12.27 19.05 -21.40
C VAL A 403 -13.62 18.36 -21.39
N GLY A 404 -13.64 17.04 -21.16
CA GLY A 404 -14.86 16.24 -21.02
C GLY A 404 -15.14 15.93 -19.55
N LEU A 405 -16.05 16.71 -18.97
CA LEU A 405 -16.63 16.52 -17.64
C LEU A 405 -17.68 15.40 -17.73
N VAL A 406 -17.45 14.25 -17.09
CA VAL A 406 -18.45 13.17 -17.01
C VAL A 406 -19.17 13.25 -15.68
N VAL A 407 -20.38 13.83 -15.72
CA VAL A 407 -21.40 13.73 -14.68
C VAL A 407 -22.19 12.45 -14.96
N VAL A 408 -22.07 11.44 -14.08
CA VAL A 408 -22.98 10.28 -14.11
C VAL A 408 -24.17 10.58 -13.21
N GLY A 409 -25.26 11.04 -13.82
CA GLY A 409 -26.57 11.17 -13.19
C GLY A 409 -27.31 9.84 -13.19
N LEU A 410 -27.80 9.44 -12.01
CA LEU A 410 -28.72 8.33 -11.80
C LEU A 410 -30.05 8.61 -12.54
N GLY A 411 -30.41 7.78 -13.51
CA GLY A 411 -31.69 7.84 -14.21
C GLY A 411 -32.44 6.51 -14.13
N ILE A 412 -33.35 6.39 -13.15
CA ILE A 412 -34.39 5.36 -13.16
C ILE A 412 -35.65 6.01 -13.72
N LEU A 413 -35.90 5.76 -15.01
CA LEU A 413 -37.14 6.12 -15.71
C LEU A 413 -38.18 5.02 -15.46
N LEU A 414 -39.18 5.34 -14.64
CA LEU A 414 -40.43 4.58 -14.54
C LEU A 414 -41.43 5.13 -15.56
N THR A 415 -41.59 4.45 -16.69
CA THR A 415 -42.71 4.68 -17.61
C THR A 415 -43.86 3.73 -17.25
N GLY A 416 -44.98 4.30 -16.82
CA GLY A 416 -46.22 3.56 -16.58
C GLY A 416 -47.44 4.37 -17.01
N GLY A 417 -48.03 3.96 -18.14
CA GLY A 417 -49.48 3.84 -18.33
C GLY A 417 -50.33 5.12 -18.41
N TRP A 418 -50.62 5.53 -19.65
CA TRP A 418 -51.78 6.36 -20.01
C TRP A 418 -53.01 5.48 -20.31
N LEU A 419 -54.20 6.13 -20.33
CA LEU A 419 -55.59 5.69 -20.62
C LEU A 419 -56.37 5.11 -19.42
N LEU A 420 -57.56 5.60 -19.01
CA LEU A 420 -58.64 6.42 -19.62
C LEU A 420 -59.53 7.02 -18.50
N ILE A 421 -60.22 8.16 -18.76
CA ILE A 421 -61.69 8.30 -18.76
C ILE A 421 -62.12 9.78 -19.05
N ALA A 422 -62.79 9.93 -20.19
CA ALA A 422 -63.91 10.80 -20.62
C ALA A 422 -64.23 12.17 -19.98
N LYS A 423 -64.45 13.17 -20.87
CA LYS A 423 -65.73 13.88 -21.12
C LYS A 423 -65.50 15.11 -22.04
N PRO A 424 -66.56 15.63 -22.69
CA PRO A 424 -67.48 15.01 -23.65
C PRO A 424 -67.08 15.25 -25.12
#